data_AF-A0A4Y3VJR4-F1
#
_entry.id   AF-A0A4Y3VJR4-F1
#
_cell.length_a   1.000
_cell.length_b   1.000
_cell.length_c   1.000
_cell.angle_alpha   90.00
_cell.angle_beta   90.00
_cell.angle_gamma   90.00
#
_symmetry.space_group_name_H-M   'P 1'
#
loop_
_entity.id
_entity.type
_entity.pdbx_description
1 polymer ?
#
loop_
_entity_poly.entity_id
_entity_poly.type
_entity_poly.pdbx_seq_one_letter_code
_entity_poly.pdbx_strand_id
1 'polypeptide(L)'
;MESRGQAGRQVKRIEQQWGFGLAPIKPDVQRGRVDAAKTVLATIVQGHHAALGRLDDLSTVQGLFTRTYKKDQWDWFTVCARLGYPSVKEARQTSSTLRHLRQCLRDANWQAAMEAATTLKIAGVPDRLSNFVTGTPTPLSGRGFVYVLSTREAPEMLKIGYTNRDPLTRAKEINSATGVITPWGVRGAWVIAHAHRAEGDIHALLADYRIRKDREFFQMPFAEAARVIEGYVVGVR
;
A
#
# COMPACT_ATOMS: atom_id res chain seq x y z
N MET A 1 26.37 -51.06 -12.57
CA MET A 1 27.00 -49.90 -11.91
C MET A 1 26.34 -48.63 -12.43
N GLU A 2 25.47 -48.09 -11.58
CA GLU A 2 25.04 -46.68 -11.47
C GLU A 2 24.86 -45.84 -12.75
N SER A 3 23.63 -45.86 -13.26
CA SER A 3 23.05 -44.73 -14.00
C SER A 3 22.84 -43.57 -13.01
N ARG A 4 23.72 -42.57 -13.06
CA ARG A 4 23.51 -41.28 -12.37
C ARG A 4 22.39 -40.54 -13.09
N GLY A 5 21.17 -40.67 -12.56
CA GLY A 5 20.06 -39.81 -12.93
C GLY A 5 20.42 -38.36 -12.65
N GLN A 6 20.63 -37.57 -13.70
CA GLN A 6 20.67 -36.12 -13.61
C GLN A 6 19.31 -35.66 -13.08
N ALA A 7 19.27 -35.24 -11.82
CA ALA A 7 18.16 -34.48 -11.28
C ALA A 7 18.07 -33.17 -12.08
N GLY A 8 17.21 -33.17 -13.10
CA GLY A 8 16.93 -32.00 -13.92
C GLY A 8 16.52 -30.85 -13.00
N ARG A 9 17.33 -29.80 -12.95
CA ARG A 9 17.04 -28.58 -12.19
C ARG A 9 15.73 -28.02 -12.72
N GLN A 10 14.63 -28.23 -12.00
CA GLN A 10 13.31 -27.74 -12.38
C GLN A 10 13.40 -26.22 -12.56
N VAL A 11 13.28 -25.76 -13.81
CA VAL A 11 13.26 -24.33 -14.10
C VAL A 11 11.99 -23.76 -13.50
N LYS A 12 12.13 -22.90 -12.48
CA LYS A 12 11.00 -22.24 -11.82
C LYS A 12 10.35 -21.29 -12.82
N ARG A 13 9.20 -21.68 -13.39
CA ARG A 13 8.44 -20.85 -14.34
C ARG A 13 7.88 -19.64 -13.61
N ILE A 14 8.01 -18.46 -14.21
CA ILE A 14 7.40 -17.22 -13.69
C ILE A 14 5.96 -17.19 -14.20
N GLU A 15 5.02 -17.54 -13.33
CA GLU A 15 3.57 -17.54 -13.63
C GLU A 15 2.90 -16.21 -13.27
N GLN A 16 3.63 -15.33 -12.56
CA GLN A 16 3.11 -14.10 -12.00
C GLN A 16 3.04 -13.01 -13.06
N GLN A 17 1.83 -12.53 -13.36
CA GLN A 17 1.59 -11.46 -14.33
C GLN A 17 1.86 -10.06 -13.75
N TRP A 18 1.85 -9.92 -12.42
CA TRP A 18 1.91 -8.62 -11.74
C TRP A 18 3.00 -8.61 -10.69
N GLY A 19 3.64 -7.46 -10.50
CA GLY A 19 4.54 -7.26 -9.36
C GLY A 19 3.79 -7.35 -8.04
N PHE A 20 4.45 -7.82 -6.99
CA PHE A 20 3.82 -7.96 -5.69
C PHE A 20 3.26 -6.62 -5.18
N GLY A 21 1.98 -6.61 -4.79
CA GLY A 21 1.24 -5.41 -4.37
C GLY A 21 0.53 -4.65 -5.49
N LEU A 22 0.79 -4.99 -6.76
CA LEU A 22 0.31 -4.25 -7.93
C LEU A 22 -0.84 -4.95 -8.68
N ALA A 23 -1.34 -6.08 -8.17
CA ALA A 23 -2.40 -6.79 -8.84
C ALA A 23 -3.66 -5.90 -8.98
N PRO A 24 -4.32 -5.92 -10.14
CA PRO A 24 -5.59 -5.23 -10.31
C PRO A 24 -6.67 -5.90 -9.46
N ILE A 25 -7.63 -5.10 -9.02
CA ILE A 25 -8.77 -5.60 -8.24
C ILE A 25 -9.85 -6.03 -9.24
N LYS A 26 -10.37 -7.25 -9.09
CA LYS A 26 -11.45 -7.75 -9.94
C LYS A 26 -12.69 -6.84 -9.84
N PRO A 27 -13.43 -6.59 -10.95
CA PRO A 27 -14.54 -5.62 -10.95
C PRO A 27 -15.66 -5.92 -9.95
N ASP A 28 -16.01 -7.19 -9.77
CA ASP A 28 -16.99 -7.68 -8.80
C ASP A 28 -16.54 -7.46 -7.35
N VAL A 29 -15.31 -7.85 -7.02
CA VAL A 29 -14.67 -7.57 -5.73
C VAL A 29 -14.64 -6.07 -5.47
N GLN A 30 -14.38 -5.29 -6.51
CA GLN A 30 -14.33 -3.84 -6.42
C GLN A 30 -15.68 -3.23 -6.07
N ARG A 31 -16.75 -3.66 -6.74
CA ARG A 31 -18.12 -3.21 -6.44
C ARG A 31 -18.48 -3.49 -4.99
N GLY A 32 -18.25 -4.71 -4.50
CA GLY A 32 -18.52 -5.06 -3.10
C GLY A 32 -17.74 -4.18 -2.11
N ARG A 33 -16.46 -3.88 -2.39
CA ARG A 33 -15.66 -2.97 -1.54
C ARG A 33 -16.19 -1.53 -1.55
N VAL A 34 -16.67 -1.05 -2.70
CA VAL A 34 -17.27 0.29 -2.82
C VAL A 34 -18.58 0.36 -2.06
N ASP A 35 -19.43 -0.67 -2.16
CA ASP A 35 -20.69 -0.69 -1.44
C ASP A 35 -20.48 -0.78 0.08
N ALA A 36 -19.52 -1.58 0.53
CA ALA A 36 -19.10 -1.58 1.94
C ALA A 36 -18.58 -0.20 2.39
N ALA A 37 -17.76 0.46 1.56
CA ALA A 37 -17.26 1.81 1.86
C ALA A 37 -18.40 2.85 1.97
N LYS A 38 -19.44 2.76 1.14
CA LYS A 38 -20.64 3.62 1.25
C LYS A 38 -21.36 3.40 2.57
N THR A 39 -21.57 2.14 2.98
CA THR A 39 -22.19 1.81 4.28
C THR A 39 -21.39 2.41 5.42
N VAL A 40 -20.07 2.21 5.45
CA VAL A 40 -19.22 2.72 6.52
C VAL A 40 -19.17 4.24 6.52
N LEU A 41 -19.11 4.89 5.35
CA LEU A 41 -19.19 6.34 5.23
C LEU A 41 -20.51 6.88 5.80
N ALA A 42 -21.65 6.30 5.41
CA ALA A 42 -22.95 6.67 5.96
C ALA A 42 -23.02 6.43 7.47
N THR A 43 -22.43 5.33 7.97
CA THR A 43 -22.37 5.03 9.40
C THR A 43 -21.63 6.11 10.19
N ILE A 44 -20.51 6.60 9.66
CA ILE A 44 -19.70 7.64 10.31
C ILE A 44 -20.38 9.03 10.23
N VAL A 45 -21.01 9.35 9.11
CA VAL A 45 -21.54 10.70 8.83
C VAL A 45 -22.98 10.90 9.29
N GLN A 46 -23.83 9.89 9.08
CA GLN A 46 -25.28 9.93 9.31
C GLN A 46 -25.69 9.16 10.58
N GLY A 47 -24.85 8.23 11.04
CA GLY A 47 -25.03 7.51 12.30
C GLY A 47 -25.25 6.01 12.14
N HIS A 48 -25.38 5.31 13.27
CA HIS A 48 -25.32 3.86 13.37
C HIS A 48 -26.38 3.09 12.56
N HIS A 49 -27.54 3.70 12.29
CA HIS A 49 -28.64 3.06 11.56
C HIS A 49 -28.23 2.61 10.15
N ALA A 50 -27.26 3.29 9.53
CA ALA A 50 -26.75 2.92 8.21
C ALA A 50 -26.04 1.54 8.19
N ALA A 51 -25.58 1.04 9.33
CA ALA A 51 -24.91 -0.26 9.46
C ALA A 51 -25.84 -1.42 9.84
N LEU A 52 -27.15 -1.16 10.06
CA LEU A 52 -28.10 -2.21 10.47
C LEU A 52 -28.18 -3.32 9.41
N GLY A 53 -27.98 -4.56 9.84
CA GLY A 53 -27.90 -5.73 8.94
C GLY A 53 -26.64 -5.78 8.06
N ARG A 54 -25.70 -4.85 8.23
CA ARG A 54 -24.53 -4.67 7.35
C ARG A 54 -23.20 -4.56 8.11
N LEU A 55 -23.10 -5.15 9.30
CA LEU A 55 -21.90 -5.07 10.14
C LEU A 55 -20.63 -5.64 9.48
N ASP A 56 -20.78 -6.54 8.50
CA ASP A 56 -19.65 -7.11 7.76
C ASP A 56 -19.04 -6.12 6.75
N ASP A 57 -19.75 -5.05 6.40
CA ASP A 57 -19.18 -3.95 5.62
C ASP A 57 -18.08 -3.24 6.42
N LEU A 58 -18.22 -3.11 7.75
CA LEU A 58 -17.18 -2.57 8.61
C LEU A 58 -15.94 -3.46 8.62
N SER A 59 -16.11 -4.79 8.69
CA SER A 59 -15.01 -5.76 8.59
C SER A 59 -14.31 -5.68 7.23
N THR A 60 -15.09 -5.50 6.15
CA THR A 60 -14.56 -5.37 4.79
C THR A 60 -13.67 -4.13 4.69
N VAL A 61 -14.16 -2.96 5.12
CA VAL A 61 -13.38 -1.71 5.09
C VAL A 61 -12.19 -1.77 6.05
N GLN A 62 -12.35 -2.35 7.24
CA GLN A 62 -11.24 -2.64 8.15
C GLN A 62 -10.13 -3.44 7.45
N GLY A 63 -10.51 -4.45 6.67
CA GLY A 63 -9.61 -5.27 5.88
C GLY A 63 -8.88 -4.50 4.76
N LEU A 64 -9.47 -3.43 4.22
CA LEU A 64 -8.81 -2.55 3.24
C LEU A 64 -7.69 -1.73 3.87
N PHE A 65 -7.89 -1.20 5.09
CA PHE A 65 -6.81 -0.52 5.82
C PHE A 65 -5.76 -1.50 6.36
N THR A 66 -6.20 -2.66 6.85
CA THR A 66 -5.29 -3.67 7.41
C THR A 66 -4.23 -4.12 6.42
N ARG A 67 -4.62 -4.37 5.16
CA ARG A 67 -3.70 -4.83 4.13
C ARG A 67 -2.64 -3.81 3.73
N THR A 68 -2.89 -2.49 3.87
CA THR A 68 -1.91 -1.47 3.43
C THR A 68 -0.65 -1.48 4.28
N TYR A 69 -0.74 -1.86 5.56
CA TYR A 69 0.42 -2.00 6.45
C TYR A 69 0.88 -3.46 6.65
N LYS A 70 -0.01 -4.46 6.49
CA LYS A 70 0.41 -5.87 6.51
C LYS A 70 1.18 -6.27 5.25
N LYS A 71 0.85 -5.67 4.10
CA LYS A 71 1.52 -5.91 2.81
C LYS A 71 1.62 -7.38 2.45
N ASP A 72 0.57 -8.16 2.74
CA ASP A 72 0.50 -9.62 2.60
C ASP A 72 -0.37 -10.06 1.41
N GLN A 73 -1.08 -9.14 0.77
CA GLN A 73 -1.96 -9.40 -0.38
C GLN A 73 -1.38 -8.86 -1.68
N TRP A 74 -1.66 -9.54 -2.80
CA TRP A 74 -1.18 -9.13 -4.13
C TRP A 74 -1.67 -7.75 -4.59
N ASP A 75 -2.77 -7.24 -4.03
CA ASP A 75 -3.37 -5.94 -4.36
C ASP A 75 -3.10 -4.87 -3.29
N TRP A 76 -2.22 -5.13 -2.32
CA TRP A 76 -2.08 -4.26 -1.13
C TRP A 76 -1.76 -2.81 -1.48
N PHE A 77 -0.90 -2.59 -2.48
CA PHE A 77 -0.49 -1.25 -2.90
C PHE A 77 -1.52 -0.61 -3.84
N THR A 78 -2.17 -1.41 -4.70
CA THR A 78 -3.36 -0.98 -5.45
C THR A 78 -4.45 -0.44 -4.52
N VAL A 79 -4.73 -1.14 -3.41
CA VAL A 79 -5.69 -0.68 -2.39
C VAL A 79 -5.16 0.55 -1.64
N CYS A 80 -3.87 0.59 -1.32
CA CYS A 80 -3.23 1.74 -0.67
C CYS A 80 -3.40 3.03 -1.51
N ALA A 81 -3.15 2.95 -2.81
CA ALA A 81 -3.33 4.06 -3.75
C ALA A 81 -4.79 4.54 -3.79
N ARG A 82 -5.73 3.60 -3.85
CA ARG A 82 -7.17 3.90 -3.83
C ARG A 82 -7.67 4.50 -2.53
N LEU A 83 -7.02 4.18 -1.43
CA LEU A 83 -7.26 4.81 -0.13
C LEU A 83 -6.48 6.12 0.01
N GLY A 84 -5.77 6.62 -1.00
CA GLY A 84 -5.05 7.89 -0.88
C GLY A 84 -3.80 7.82 -0.01
N TYR A 85 -3.08 6.70 -0.04
CA TYR A 85 -1.78 6.53 0.61
C TYR A 85 -1.74 6.83 2.11
N PRO A 86 -2.61 6.21 2.94
CA PRO A 86 -2.54 6.40 4.38
C PRO A 86 -1.19 5.90 4.90
N SER A 87 -0.59 6.64 5.83
CA SER A 87 0.58 6.19 6.58
C SER A 87 0.25 4.93 7.40
N VAL A 88 1.29 4.20 7.81
CA VAL A 88 1.13 3.00 8.66
C VAL A 88 0.38 3.33 9.95
N LYS A 89 0.64 4.50 10.55
CA LYS A 89 -0.04 4.96 11.77
C LYS A 89 -1.53 5.21 11.51
N GLU A 90 -1.87 5.96 10.47
CA GLU A 90 -3.26 6.25 10.09
C GLU A 90 -4.04 4.97 9.77
N ALA A 91 -3.44 4.06 8.99
CA ALA A 91 -4.10 2.81 8.60
C ALA A 91 -4.34 1.87 9.79
N ARG A 92 -3.39 1.75 10.72
CA ARG A 92 -3.56 0.96 11.96
C ARG A 92 -4.61 1.57 12.89
N GLN A 93 -4.58 2.89 13.08
CA GLN A 93 -5.57 3.57 13.91
C GLN A 93 -6.98 3.39 13.32
N THR A 94 -7.11 3.58 12.01
CA THR A 94 -8.38 3.43 11.30
C THR A 94 -8.90 1.99 11.39
N SER A 95 -8.06 0.98 11.12
CA SER A 95 -8.48 -0.42 11.21
C SER A 95 -8.87 -0.83 12.64
N SER A 96 -8.13 -0.39 13.66
CA SER A 96 -8.49 -0.65 15.05
C SER A 96 -9.82 0.01 15.44
N THR A 97 -10.01 1.28 15.03
CA THR A 97 -11.23 2.04 15.35
C THR A 97 -12.45 1.48 14.62
N LEU A 98 -12.32 1.04 13.37
CA LEU A 98 -13.40 0.35 12.63
C LEU A 98 -13.80 -0.98 13.27
N ARG A 99 -12.81 -1.76 13.75
CA ARG A 99 -13.09 -2.99 14.50
C ARG A 99 -13.86 -2.69 15.78
N HIS A 100 -13.42 -1.67 16.53
CA HIS A 100 -14.09 -1.24 17.75
C HIS A 100 -15.52 -0.75 17.48
N LEU A 101 -15.71 0.11 16.45
CA LEU A 101 -17.02 0.57 16.03
C LEU A 101 -17.96 -0.61 15.72
N ARG A 102 -17.50 -1.60 14.96
CA ARG A 102 -18.28 -2.82 14.67
C ARG A 102 -18.68 -3.55 15.95
N GLN A 103 -17.76 -3.66 16.91
CA GLN A 103 -18.01 -4.31 18.19
C GLN A 103 -19.09 -3.58 18.99
N CYS A 104 -18.98 -2.25 19.10
CA CYS A 104 -19.98 -1.43 19.80
C CYS A 104 -21.36 -1.51 19.17
N LEU A 105 -21.44 -1.48 17.83
CA LEU A 105 -22.69 -1.61 17.09
C LEU A 105 -23.36 -2.98 17.29
N ARG A 106 -22.57 -4.06 17.31
CA ARG A 106 -23.05 -5.42 17.58
C ARG A 106 -23.66 -5.52 18.98
N ASP A 107 -23.02 -4.92 19.96
CA ASP A 107 -23.41 -5.01 21.37
C ASP A 107 -24.44 -3.93 21.76
N ALA A 108 -24.98 -3.19 20.78
CA ALA A 108 -25.90 -2.07 20.98
C ALA A 108 -25.38 -0.95 21.91
N ASN A 109 -24.05 -0.81 22.03
CA ASN A 109 -23.43 0.28 22.78
C ASN A 109 -23.32 1.53 21.89
N TRP A 110 -24.41 2.29 21.81
CA TRP A 110 -24.54 3.43 20.90
C TRP A 110 -23.63 4.61 21.25
N GLN A 111 -23.37 4.84 22.53
CA GLN A 111 -22.48 5.92 22.97
C GLN A 111 -21.04 5.64 22.50
N ALA A 112 -20.50 4.45 22.78
CA ALA A 112 -19.16 4.08 22.33
C ALA A 112 -19.06 4.02 20.79
N ALA A 113 -20.13 3.60 20.11
CA ALA A 113 -20.19 3.66 18.65
C ALA A 113 -20.11 5.10 18.12
N MET A 114 -20.79 6.05 18.76
CA MET A 114 -20.74 7.47 18.40
C MET A 114 -19.33 8.06 18.62
N GLU A 115 -18.68 7.72 19.72
CA GLU A 115 -17.30 8.14 20.02
C GLU A 115 -16.30 7.58 19.00
N ALA A 116 -16.43 6.30 18.63
CA ALA A 116 -15.62 5.67 17.60
C ALA A 116 -15.83 6.32 16.21
N ALA A 117 -17.08 6.61 15.84
CA ALA A 117 -17.41 7.33 14.61
C ALA A 117 -16.82 8.75 14.61
N THR A 118 -16.89 9.46 15.73
CA THR A 118 -16.28 10.79 15.90
C THR A 118 -14.76 10.73 15.73
N THR A 119 -14.11 9.72 16.30
CA THR A 119 -12.67 9.48 16.14
C THR A 119 -12.29 9.27 14.66
N LEU A 120 -13.08 8.48 13.91
CA LEU A 120 -12.87 8.27 12.48
C LEU A 120 -13.08 9.57 11.67
N LYS A 121 -14.05 10.39 12.06
CA LYS A 121 -14.32 11.69 11.42
C LYS A 121 -13.15 12.66 11.62
N ILE A 122 -12.65 12.80 12.85
CA ILE A 122 -11.47 13.64 13.16
C ILE A 122 -10.24 13.16 12.40
N ALA A 123 -10.08 11.85 12.20
CA ALA A 123 -8.98 11.27 11.43
C ALA A 123 -9.11 11.42 9.89
N GLY A 124 -10.16 12.10 9.38
CA GLY A 124 -10.34 12.31 7.94
C GLY A 124 -10.74 11.05 7.15
N VAL A 125 -11.26 10.02 7.82
CA VAL A 125 -11.70 8.78 7.17
C VAL A 125 -12.87 9.00 6.19
N PRO A 126 -13.86 9.88 6.47
CA PRO A 126 -14.94 10.15 5.52
C PRO A 126 -14.46 10.62 4.14
N ASP A 127 -13.55 11.60 4.08
CA ASP A 127 -13.01 12.11 2.81
C ASP A 127 -12.27 11.02 2.04
N ARG A 128 -11.52 10.19 2.76
CA ARG A 128 -10.80 9.06 2.20
C ARG A 128 -11.74 8.01 1.61
N LEU A 129 -12.82 7.68 2.31
CA LEU A 129 -13.84 6.74 1.80
C LEU A 129 -14.64 7.35 0.66
N SER A 130 -14.94 8.64 0.71
CA SER A 130 -15.59 9.37 -0.39
C SER A 130 -14.77 9.25 -1.68
N ASN A 131 -13.48 9.59 -1.61
CA ASN A 131 -12.56 9.45 -2.75
C ASN A 131 -12.44 7.99 -3.22
N PHE A 132 -12.44 7.02 -2.31
CA PHE A 132 -12.42 5.60 -2.65
C PHE A 132 -13.69 5.17 -3.42
N VAL A 133 -14.86 5.70 -3.04
CA VAL A 133 -16.16 5.42 -3.66
C VAL A 133 -16.27 6.06 -5.03
N THR A 134 -15.85 7.33 -5.17
CA THR A 134 -15.91 8.07 -6.44
C THR A 134 -14.78 7.70 -7.40
N GLY A 135 -13.73 7.05 -6.90
CA GLY A 135 -12.51 6.78 -7.66
C GLY A 135 -11.66 8.04 -7.89
N THR A 136 -11.90 9.11 -7.14
CA THR A 136 -11.14 10.36 -7.24
C THR A 136 -9.72 10.16 -6.69
N PRO A 137 -8.66 10.38 -7.49
CA PRO A 137 -7.29 10.32 -7.00
C PRO A 137 -7.03 11.37 -5.91
N THR A 138 -6.27 11.02 -4.89
CA THR A 138 -5.83 11.98 -3.88
C THR A 138 -4.77 12.91 -4.48
N PRO A 139 -4.99 14.25 -4.48
CA PRO A 139 -4.00 15.19 -5.01
C PRO A 139 -2.71 15.16 -4.21
N LEU A 140 -1.57 15.08 -4.88
CA LEU A 140 -0.26 15.08 -4.22
C LEU A 140 0.17 16.49 -3.75
N SER A 141 -0.56 17.54 -4.16
CA SER A 141 -0.30 18.94 -3.76
C SER A 141 1.14 19.37 -4.03
N GLY A 142 1.66 19.08 -5.23
CA GLY A 142 3.05 19.40 -5.61
C GLY A 142 4.13 18.51 -4.99
N ARG A 143 3.75 17.50 -4.20
CA ARG A 143 4.68 16.50 -3.65
C ARG A 143 4.84 15.31 -4.60
N GLY A 144 5.91 14.57 -4.40
CA GLY A 144 6.17 13.31 -5.09
C GLY A 144 6.37 12.17 -4.09
N PHE A 145 6.93 11.08 -4.59
CA PHE A 145 7.28 9.92 -3.81
C PHE A 145 8.73 9.53 -4.06
N VAL A 146 9.38 9.06 -3.01
CA VAL A 146 10.46 8.08 -3.13
C VAL A 146 9.82 6.70 -2.96
N TYR A 147 10.20 5.74 -3.79
CA TYR A 147 9.71 4.36 -3.72
C TYR A 147 10.86 3.35 -3.73
N VAL A 148 10.58 2.18 -3.19
CA VAL A 148 11.45 1.01 -3.25
C VAL A 148 10.71 -0.12 -3.94
N LEU A 149 11.31 -0.67 -5.00
CA LEU A 149 10.83 -1.87 -5.68
C LEU A 149 11.75 -3.05 -5.41
N SER A 150 11.18 -4.26 -5.38
CA SER A 150 11.93 -5.51 -5.43
C SER A 150 11.11 -6.58 -6.14
N THR A 151 11.76 -7.67 -6.56
CA THR A 151 11.07 -8.90 -6.95
C THR A 151 10.96 -9.84 -5.73
N ARG A 152 10.20 -10.93 -5.83
CA ARG A 152 10.11 -11.94 -4.77
C ARG A 152 11.34 -12.85 -4.76
N GLU A 153 11.98 -13.00 -5.91
CA GLU A 153 13.12 -13.85 -6.19
C GLU A 153 14.42 -13.19 -5.73
N ALA A 154 14.47 -11.85 -5.75
CA ALA A 154 15.59 -11.05 -5.25
C ALA A 154 15.09 -9.99 -4.26
N PRO A 155 14.66 -10.40 -3.04
CA PRO A 155 14.01 -9.51 -2.08
C PRO A 155 14.92 -8.44 -1.47
N GLU A 156 16.25 -8.62 -1.57
CA GLU A 156 17.29 -7.69 -1.12
C GLU A 156 17.94 -6.90 -2.26
N MET A 157 17.55 -7.18 -3.51
CA MET A 157 17.89 -6.35 -4.65
C MET A 157 16.82 -5.28 -4.79
N LEU A 158 17.16 -4.07 -4.34
CA LEU A 158 16.25 -2.95 -4.26
C LEU A 158 16.49 -1.99 -5.41
N LYS A 159 15.42 -1.58 -6.10
CA LYS A 159 15.43 -0.38 -6.95
C LYS A 159 14.82 0.77 -6.16
N ILE A 160 15.60 1.81 -5.91
CA ILE A 160 15.14 3.00 -5.19
C ILE A 160 15.04 4.14 -6.19
N GLY A 161 13.84 4.68 -6.39
CA GLY A 161 13.64 5.77 -7.34
C GLY A 161 12.57 6.75 -6.86
N TYR A 162 12.27 7.75 -7.70
CA TYR A 162 11.24 8.74 -7.40
C TYR A 162 10.18 8.87 -8.49
N THR A 163 9.08 9.53 -8.13
CA THR A 163 8.07 10.00 -9.09
C THR A 163 7.35 11.23 -8.55
N ASN A 164 7.05 12.20 -9.42
CA ASN A 164 6.14 13.31 -9.11
C ASN A 164 4.67 12.97 -9.41
N ARG A 165 4.44 11.74 -9.87
CA ARG A 165 3.13 11.16 -10.17
C ARG A 165 2.84 10.03 -9.18
N ASP A 166 1.82 9.25 -9.50
CA ASP A 166 1.43 8.03 -8.82
C ASP A 166 2.50 6.91 -8.93
N PRO A 167 3.00 6.33 -7.81
CA PRO A 167 3.98 5.24 -7.85
C PRO A 167 3.48 3.94 -8.48
N LEU A 168 2.16 3.68 -8.41
CA LEU A 168 1.57 2.52 -9.08
C LEU A 168 1.66 2.66 -10.60
N THR A 169 1.44 3.86 -11.15
CA THR A 169 1.70 4.17 -12.57
C THR A 169 3.18 3.97 -12.92
N ARG A 170 4.09 4.51 -12.12
CA ARG A 170 5.54 4.38 -12.37
C ARG A 170 6.01 2.92 -12.36
N ALA A 171 5.50 2.10 -11.43
CA ALA A 171 5.82 0.68 -11.38
C ALA A 171 5.31 -0.08 -12.61
N LYS A 172 4.13 0.27 -13.15
CA LYS A 172 3.62 -0.30 -14.40
C LYS A 172 4.51 0.04 -15.60
N GLU A 173 4.96 1.28 -15.72
CA GLU A 173 5.89 1.71 -16.78
C GLU A 173 7.18 0.88 -16.73
N ILE A 174 7.78 0.73 -15.55
CA ILE A 174 9.00 -0.07 -15.36
C ILE A 174 8.76 -1.52 -15.78
N ASN A 175 7.63 -2.11 -15.39
CA ASN A 175 7.29 -3.49 -15.71
C ASN A 175 6.96 -3.73 -17.19
N SER A 176 6.69 -2.68 -17.98
CA SER A 176 6.44 -2.79 -19.42
C SER A 176 7.71 -2.85 -20.29
N ALA A 177 8.89 -2.61 -19.70
CA ALA A 177 10.15 -2.62 -20.43
C ALA A 177 10.54 -4.03 -20.90
N THR A 178 11.03 -4.15 -22.15
CA THR A 178 11.35 -5.42 -22.83
C THR A 178 12.38 -6.31 -22.12
N GLY A 179 13.18 -5.76 -21.20
CA GLY A 179 14.16 -6.49 -20.40
C GLY A 179 13.65 -6.98 -19.03
N VAL A 180 12.39 -6.72 -18.68
CA VAL A 180 11.83 -7.14 -17.38
C VAL A 180 11.20 -8.53 -17.52
N ILE A 181 11.91 -9.52 -17.00
CA ILE A 181 11.45 -10.92 -16.98
C ILE A 181 10.51 -11.15 -15.79
N THR A 182 10.89 -10.66 -14.61
CA THR A 182 10.07 -10.75 -13.39
C THR A 182 9.52 -9.38 -13.02
N PRO A 183 8.19 -9.23 -12.90
CA PRO A 183 7.58 -7.97 -12.52
C PRO A 183 8.05 -7.46 -11.15
N TRP A 184 8.50 -6.21 -11.10
CA TRP A 184 8.84 -5.47 -9.89
C TRP A 184 7.59 -5.16 -9.08
N GLY A 185 7.60 -5.55 -7.80
CA GLY A 185 6.60 -5.17 -6.81
C GLY A 185 7.05 -3.95 -5.99
N VAL A 186 6.08 -3.17 -5.51
CA VAL A 186 6.37 -2.10 -4.55
C VAL A 186 6.61 -2.70 -3.18
N ARG A 187 7.66 -2.26 -2.49
CA ARG A 187 7.96 -2.62 -1.09
C ARG A 187 7.64 -1.47 -0.14
N GLY A 188 7.86 -0.23 -0.59
CA GLY A 188 7.52 0.98 0.14
C GLY A 188 7.43 2.18 -0.79
N ALA A 189 6.67 3.20 -0.37
CA ALA A 189 6.57 4.48 -1.02
C ALA A 189 6.31 5.55 0.05
N TRP A 190 7.02 6.68 -0.03
CA TRP A 190 6.97 7.74 0.97
C TRP A 190 6.72 9.07 0.28
N VAL A 191 5.67 9.78 0.71
CA VAL A 191 5.32 11.12 0.20
C VAL A 191 6.33 12.13 0.72
N ILE A 192 6.95 12.89 -0.20
CA ILE A 192 7.95 13.90 0.12
C ILE A 192 7.91 15.08 -0.86
N ALA A 193 8.27 16.28 -0.38
CA ALA A 193 8.53 17.43 -1.24
C ALA A 193 9.83 17.22 -2.03
N HIS A 194 9.94 17.81 -3.22
CA HIS A 194 11.17 17.76 -4.04
C HIS A 194 11.72 16.33 -4.24
N ALA A 195 10.86 15.38 -4.63
CA ALA A 195 11.19 13.95 -4.66
C ALA A 195 12.47 13.58 -5.46
N HIS A 196 12.80 14.33 -6.51
CA HIS A 196 14.05 14.18 -7.25
C HIS A 196 15.29 14.47 -6.39
N ARG A 197 15.28 15.56 -5.60
CA ARG A 197 16.38 15.87 -4.68
C ARG A 197 16.48 14.81 -3.59
N ALA A 198 15.34 14.44 -3.01
CA ALA A 198 15.27 13.42 -1.98
C ALA A 198 15.87 12.09 -2.42
N GLU A 199 15.59 11.66 -3.65
CA GLU A 199 16.21 10.46 -4.22
C GLU A 199 17.74 10.57 -4.25
N GLY A 200 18.29 11.67 -4.76
CA GLY A 200 19.73 11.87 -4.83
C GLY A 200 20.41 11.80 -3.47
N ASP A 201 19.82 12.45 -2.46
CA ASP A 201 20.32 12.42 -1.09
C ASP A 201 20.24 11.00 -0.49
N ILE A 202 19.14 10.29 -0.70
CA ILE A 202 18.98 8.90 -0.26
C ILE A 202 19.98 7.96 -0.96
N HIS A 203 20.23 8.16 -2.25
CA HIS A 203 21.24 7.40 -2.98
C HIS A 203 22.65 7.66 -2.45
N ALA A 204 22.96 8.89 -2.02
CA ALA A 204 24.23 9.24 -1.39
C ALA A 204 24.37 8.57 0.00
N LEU A 205 23.30 8.60 0.81
CA LEU A 205 23.26 7.93 2.12
C LEU A 205 23.42 6.41 2.02
N LEU A 206 23.01 5.81 0.89
CA LEU A 206 23.07 4.37 0.64
C LEU A 206 24.17 3.97 -0.35
N ALA A 207 25.15 4.85 -0.60
CA ALA A 207 26.14 4.66 -1.66
C ALA A 207 26.96 3.37 -1.52
N ASP A 208 27.26 2.96 -0.28
CA ASP A 208 28.03 1.73 -0.01
C ASP A 208 27.28 0.44 -0.38
N TYR A 209 25.96 0.49 -0.44
CA TYR A 209 25.11 -0.64 -0.84
C TYR A 209 24.82 -0.67 -2.34
N ARG A 210 25.29 0.34 -3.09
CA ARG A 210 24.93 0.53 -4.49
C ARG A 210 25.69 -0.47 -5.38
N ILE A 211 24.95 -1.30 -6.11
CA ILE A 211 25.52 -2.37 -6.96
C ILE A 211 26.34 -1.77 -8.11
N ARG A 212 25.89 -0.64 -8.65
CA ARG A 212 26.53 0.08 -9.74
C ARG A 212 26.39 1.58 -9.54
N LYS A 213 27.50 2.31 -9.62
CA LYS A 213 27.54 3.77 -9.42
C LYS A 213 26.60 4.54 -10.35
N ASP A 214 26.36 4.03 -11.55
CA ASP A 214 25.53 4.65 -12.59
C ASP A 214 24.05 4.19 -12.59
N ARG A 215 23.65 3.32 -11.65
CA ARG A 215 22.29 2.74 -11.62
C ARG A 215 21.64 2.85 -10.25
N GLU A 216 20.32 2.81 -10.22
CA GLU A 216 19.50 3.01 -9.01
C GLU A 216 19.27 1.70 -8.22
N PHE A 217 20.23 0.77 -8.22
CA PHE A 217 20.09 -0.56 -7.62
C PHE A 217 21.02 -0.74 -6.42
N PHE A 218 20.47 -1.32 -5.36
CA PHE A 218 21.11 -1.48 -4.07
C PHE A 218 20.96 -2.92 -3.59
N GLN A 219 22.00 -3.49 -2.99
CA GLN A 219 22.00 -4.82 -2.39
C GLN A 219 21.97 -4.66 -0.87
N MET A 220 20.76 -4.69 -0.28
CA MET A 220 20.59 -4.52 1.16
C MET A 220 19.20 -5.01 1.64
N PRO A 221 19.04 -5.30 2.94
CA PRO A 221 17.74 -5.60 3.51
C PRO A 221 16.76 -4.43 3.37
N PHE A 222 15.52 -4.71 2.93
CA PHE A 222 14.48 -3.70 2.79
C PHE A 222 14.21 -2.92 4.09
N ALA A 223 14.28 -3.59 5.25
CA ALA A 223 14.02 -2.96 6.54
C ALA A 223 15.03 -1.84 6.84
N GLU A 224 16.30 -2.02 6.47
CA GLU A 224 17.35 -1.02 6.65
C GLU A 224 17.18 0.15 5.70
N ALA A 225 16.91 -0.13 4.41
CA ALA A 225 16.62 0.91 3.42
C ALA A 225 15.39 1.73 3.84
N ALA A 226 14.31 1.08 4.28
CA ALA A 226 13.11 1.74 4.76
C ALA A 226 13.40 2.64 5.97
N ARG A 227 14.22 2.20 6.93
CA ARG A 227 14.60 3.01 8.09
C ARG A 227 15.37 4.27 7.69
N VAL A 228 16.30 4.17 6.74
CA VAL A 228 17.05 5.34 6.23
C VAL A 228 16.12 6.31 5.51
N ILE A 229 15.26 5.81 4.62
CA ILE A 229 14.30 6.62 3.88
C ILE A 229 13.31 7.31 4.81
N GLU A 230 12.77 6.57 5.80
CA GLU A 230 11.85 7.13 6.81
C GLU A 230 12.53 8.21 7.64
N GLY A 231 13.77 7.99 8.08
CA GLY A 231 14.56 8.99 8.79
C GLY A 231 14.76 10.27 7.97
N TYR A 232 15.12 10.14 6.69
CA TYR A 232 15.25 11.27 5.78
C TYR A 232 13.92 12.01 5.59
N VAL A 233 12.83 11.28 5.30
CA VAL A 233 11.51 11.86 5.06
C VAL A 233 10.98 12.59 6.30
N VAL A 234 11.24 12.09 7.51
CA VAL A 234 10.86 12.76 8.76
C VAL A 234 11.74 13.98 9.03
N GLY A 235 13.05 13.92 8.75
CA GLY A 235 13.97 15.02 9.00
C GLY A 235 13.83 16.22 8.05
N VAL A 236 13.24 16.04 6.88
CA VAL A 236 13.02 17.10 5.87
C VAL A 236 11.60 17.72 5.95
N ARG A 237 10.72 17.15 6.79
CA ARG A 237 9.38 17.70 7.07
C ARG A 237 9.42 18.73 8.18
#